data_AF-A0A7X6US50-F1
#
_entry.id   AF-A0A7X6US50-F1
#
_cell.length_a   1.000
_cell.length_b   1.000
_cell.length_c   1.000
_cell.angle_alpha   90.00
_cell.angle_beta   90.00
_cell.angle_gamma   90.00
#
_symmetry.space_group_name_H-M   'P 1'
#
loop_
_entity.id
_entity.type
_entity.pdbx_description
1 polymer ?
#
loop_
_entity_poly.entity_id
_entity_poly.type
_entity_poly.pdbx_seq_one_letter_code
_entity_poly.pdbx_strand_id
1 'polypeptide(L)'
;KAQGFKANVEYSQGCNAIAAGTQGQRAWTDFNPNFDIAESILNSSFDWNGYRAPHIVATENDSKNGIGMLAAMLITGLPQLFADIRTNWTPASVKKATGKDVSKLAPQGFIDKRNSGAGALDYAVNIASMVRGGRKMTPQELSAAIRNNAAAQKKLMESAMKATTYMAAALEYFPGDGLSSHYRTPGGVPMTAYRYNVIGDTLTFSVVEGETVELPVSVADHIGDVTDKTWPESYWVPRGMSSFEYMSKIGPNHDGNSYGLIGADLITFNSMLRIPIDMHNVPADDIFRPTYWDRCGGNDYLACSRLGPLYR
;
A
#
# COMPACT_ATOMS: atom_id res chain seq x y z
N LYS A 1 -33.11 -19.31 -6.44
CA LYS A 1 -34.39 -19.94 -6.85
C LYS A 1 -34.97 -19.33 -8.13
N ALA A 2 -35.15 -18.00 -8.25
CA ALA A 2 -35.71 -17.38 -9.47
C ALA A 2 -34.87 -17.61 -10.75
N GLN A 3 -33.55 -17.80 -10.62
CA GLN A 3 -32.63 -18.10 -11.74
C GLN A 3 -32.21 -19.58 -11.81
N GLY A 4 -32.93 -20.50 -11.15
CA GLY A 4 -32.61 -21.94 -11.20
C GLY A 4 -31.38 -22.39 -10.40
N PHE A 5 -30.58 -21.48 -9.83
CA PHE A 5 -29.46 -21.85 -8.96
C PHE A 5 -29.92 -22.60 -7.70
N LYS A 6 -29.33 -23.77 -7.47
CA LYS A 6 -29.39 -24.50 -6.19
C LYS A 6 -28.28 -23.97 -5.28
N ALA A 7 -28.59 -23.76 -4.00
CA ALA A 7 -27.58 -23.39 -3.03
C ALA A 7 -26.55 -24.50 -2.92
N ASN A 8 -25.26 -24.16 -3.06
CA ASN A 8 -24.18 -25.06 -2.71
C ASN A 8 -23.75 -24.73 -1.27
N VAL A 9 -24.11 -25.62 -0.34
CA VAL A 9 -23.89 -25.45 1.10
C VAL A 9 -22.40 -25.38 1.44
N GLU A 10 -21.55 -26.10 0.70
CA GLU A 10 -20.09 -26.06 0.89
C GLU A 10 -19.54 -24.69 0.51
N TYR A 11 -19.83 -24.19 -0.70
CA TYR A 11 -19.33 -22.88 -1.14
C TYR A 11 -19.90 -21.70 -0.33
N SER A 12 -21.11 -21.80 0.22
CA SER A 12 -21.68 -20.72 1.04
C SER A 12 -20.94 -20.45 2.35
N GLN A 13 -20.09 -21.36 2.81
CA GLN A 13 -19.34 -21.21 4.05
C GLN A 13 -18.12 -20.29 3.87
N GLY A 14 -17.57 -20.21 2.65
CA GLY A 14 -16.28 -19.57 2.41
C GLY A 14 -15.14 -20.21 3.20
N CYS A 15 -14.06 -19.46 3.41
CA CYS A 15 -12.83 -19.95 4.03
C CYS A 15 -12.46 -19.25 5.35
N ASN A 16 -13.34 -18.40 5.90
CA ASN A 16 -13.06 -17.56 7.08
C ASN A 16 -11.75 -16.76 6.97
N ALA A 17 -11.40 -16.32 5.76
CA ALA A 17 -10.15 -15.62 5.49
C ALA A 17 -10.27 -14.13 5.83
N ILE A 18 -9.31 -13.61 6.61
CA ILE A 18 -9.19 -12.17 6.93
C ILE A 18 -8.22 -11.43 6.00
N ALA A 19 -7.45 -12.17 5.22
CA ALA A 19 -6.62 -11.71 4.11
C ALA A 19 -6.49 -12.86 3.10
N ALA A 20 -6.29 -12.53 1.82
CA ALA A 20 -6.11 -13.47 0.74
C ALA A 20 -5.02 -12.99 -0.23
N GLY A 21 -4.69 -13.82 -1.22
CA GLY A 21 -3.80 -13.46 -2.30
C GLY A 21 -4.20 -14.18 -3.59
N THR A 22 -3.99 -13.52 -4.71
CA THR A 22 -4.26 -14.02 -6.06
C THR A 22 -2.93 -14.24 -6.75
N GLN A 23 -2.60 -15.49 -7.08
CA GLN A 23 -1.33 -15.77 -7.75
C GLN A 23 -1.27 -15.07 -9.11
N GLY A 24 -2.33 -15.20 -9.93
CA GLY A 24 -2.40 -14.60 -11.25
C GLY A 24 -1.29 -15.12 -12.17
N GLN A 25 -0.19 -14.39 -12.23
CA GLN A 25 0.94 -14.74 -13.08
C GLN A 25 1.61 -16.05 -12.63
N ARG A 26 2.02 -16.94 -13.53
CA ARG A 26 1.78 -16.93 -14.99
C ARG A 26 0.59 -17.79 -15.41
N ALA A 27 0.32 -18.87 -14.66
CA ALA A 27 -0.59 -19.92 -15.11
C ALA A 27 -2.05 -19.46 -15.33
N TRP A 28 -2.51 -18.45 -14.59
CA TRP A 28 -3.86 -17.90 -14.81
C TRP A 28 -3.86 -16.88 -15.94
N THR A 29 -2.99 -15.86 -15.86
CA THR A 29 -3.01 -14.69 -16.75
C THR A 29 -2.54 -14.98 -18.17
N ASP A 30 -1.86 -16.11 -18.39
CA ASP A 30 -1.50 -16.56 -19.75
C ASP A 30 -2.73 -17.02 -20.57
N PHE A 31 -3.88 -17.27 -19.92
CA PHE A 31 -5.10 -17.74 -20.58
C PHE A 31 -6.38 -17.00 -20.20
N ASN A 32 -6.48 -16.52 -18.96
CA ASN A 32 -7.67 -15.85 -18.43
C ASN A 32 -7.37 -14.38 -18.13
N PRO A 33 -8.41 -13.52 -18.06
CA PRO A 33 -8.25 -12.15 -17.65
C PRO A 33 -7.54 -12.02 -16.32
N ASN A 34 -6.63 -11.04 -16.21
CA ASN A 34 -5.92 -10.76 -14.97
C ASN A 34 -6.86 -10.34 -13.84
N PHE A 35 -6.31 -10.28 -12.62
CA PHE A 35 -7.10 -9.97 -11.42
C PHE A 35 -7.15 -8.47 -11.10
N ASP A 36 -6.72 -7.58 -12.00
CA ASP A 36 -6.54 -6.16 -11.69
C ASP A 36 -7.82 -5.49 -11.18
N ILE A 37 -8.96 -5.75 -11.83
CA ILE A 37 -10.27 -5.26 -11.39
C ILE A 37 -10.63 -5.83 -10.01
N ALA A 38 -10.43 -7.14 -9.82
CA ALA A 38 -10.79 -7.81 -8.58
C ALA A 38 -9.94 -7.29 -7.41
N GLU A 39 -8.62 -7.23 -7.58
CA GLU A 39 -7.67 -6.75 -6.58
C GLU A 39 -7.90 -5.27 -6.25
N SER A 40 -8.08 -4.40 -7.26
CA SER A 40 -8.33 -2.98 -7.02
C SER A 40 -9.66 -2.73 -6.31
N ILE A 41 -10.77 -3.37 -6.73
CA ILE A 41 -12.08 -3.20 -6.09
C ILE A 41 -12.13 -3.83 -4.70
N LEU A 42 -11.56 -5.03 -4.49
CA LEU A 42 -11.58 -5.69 -3.19
C LEU A 42 -10.79 -4.89 -2.14
N ASN A 43 -9.61 -4.37 -2.52
CA ASN A 43 -8.80 -3.52 -1.63
C ASN A 43 -9.36 -2.09 -1.45
N SER A 44 -10.34 -1.67 -2.25
CA SER A 44 -11.03 -0.39 -2.09
C SER A 44 -12.06 -0.43 -0.96
N SER A 45 -12.38 0.73 -0.41
CA SER A 45 -13.41 0.90 0.63
C SER A 45 -14.85 0.92 0.11
N PHE A 46 -15.08 0.55 -1.15
CA PHE A 46 -16.40 0.57 -1.78
C PHE A 46 -16.46 -0.32 -3.02
N ASP A 47 -17.68 -0.71 -3.38
CA ASP A 47 -18.01 -1.31 -4.68
C ASP A 47 -19.46 -0.98 -5.06
N TRP A 48 -20.05 -1.75 -5.98
CA TRP A 48 -21.44 -1.59 -6.43
C TRP A 48 -22.48 -1.76 -5.30
N ASN A 49 -22.12 -2.32 -4.16
CA ASN A 49 -22.98 -2.41 -2.96
C ASN A 49 -22.82 -1.20 -2.01
N GLY A 50 -21.99 -0.23 -2.37
CA GLY A 50 -21.71 0.98 -1.59
C GLY A 50 -20.43 0.89 -0.77
N TYR A 51 -20.30 1.80 0.19
CA TYR A 51 -19.15 1.88 1.09
C TYR A 51 -19.10 0.66 2.03
N ARG A 52 -17.92 0.06 2.19
CA ARG A 52 -17.68 -1.09 3.03
C ARG A 52 -16.25 -1.09 3.58
N ALA A 53 -15.96 -2.02 4.49
CA ALA A 53 -14.58 -2.30 4.84
C ALA A 53 -13.82 -2.80 3.60
N PRO A 54 -12.57 -2.36 3.39
CA PRO A 54 -11.71 -2.95 2.38
C PRO A 54 -11.40 -4.41 2.75
N HIS A 55 -11.27 -5.26 1.73
CA HIS A 55 -10.71 -6.59 1.87
C HIS A 55 -9.21 -6.54 1.61
N ILE A 56 -8.43 -7.43 2.22
CA ILE A 56 -7.00 -7.53 1.93
C ILE A 56 -6.78 -8.65 0.92
N VAL A 57 -6.40 -8.27 -0.30
CA VAL A 57 -6.07 -9.21 -1.37
C VAL A 57 -4.71 -8.82 -1.96
N ALA A 58 -3.70 -9.63 -1.72
CA ALA A 58 -2.34 -9.40 -2.19
C ALA A 58 -2.17 -9.87 -3.64
N THR A 59 -1.78 -8.95 -4.51
CA THR A 59 -1.30 -9.23 -5.87
C THR A 59 -0.15 -10.25 -5.82
N GLU A 60 -0.09 -11.12 -6.84
CA GLU A 60 0.91 -12.18 -6.99
C GLU A 60 0.98 -13.19 -5.82
N ASN A 61 -0.09 -13.26 -5.02
CA ASN A 61 -0.14 -14.05 -3.80
C ASN A 61 1.04 -13.76 -2.86
N ASP A 62 1.53 -12.51 -2.85
CA ASP A 62 2.59 -12.08 -1.95
C ASP A 62 2.05 -11.96 -0.52
N SER A 63 2.05 -13.09 0.17
CA SER A 63 1.54 -13.21 1.53
C SER A 63 2.24 -12.28 2.52
N LYS A 64 3.50 -11.91 2.29
CA LYS A 64 4.21 -11.01 3.20
C LYS A 64 3.75 -9.57 3.03
N ASN A 65 3.42 -9.17 1.80
CA ASN A 65 2.73 -7.90 1.58
C ASN A 65 1.32 -7.93 2.18
N GLY A 66 0.59 -9.02 1.96
CA GLY A 66 -0.75 -9.23 2.49
C GLY A 66 -0.82 -9.13 4.03
N ILE A 67 0.14 -9.72 4.75
CA ILE A 67 0.24 -9.59 6.22
C ILE A 67 0.49 -8.13 6.62
N GLY A 68 1.35 -7.42 5.90
CA GLY A 68 1.58 -5.98 6.07
C GLY A 68 0.30 -5.17 5.93
N MET A 69 -0.41 -5.39 4.82
CA MET A 69 -1.68 -4.72 4.52
C MET A 69 -2.73 -5.03 5.59
N LEU A 70 -2.83 -6.29 6.03
CA LEU A 70 -3.72 -6.65 7.12
C LEU A 70 -3.39 -5.92 8.42
N ALA A 71 -2.12 -5.90 8.84
CA ALA A 71 -1.69 -5.22 10.06
C ALA A 71 -2.02 -3.72 10.01
N ALA A 72 -1.68 -3.05 8.92
CA ALA A 72 -1.95 -1.61 8.76
C ALA A 72 -3.45 -1.30 8.67
N MET A 73 -4.25 -2.15 7.99
CA MET A 73 -5.70 -2.01 7.96
C MET A 73 -6.32 -2.19 9.35
N LEU A 74 -5.84 -3.13 10.16
CA LEU A 74 -6.34 -3.35 11.52
C LEU A 74 -6.02 -2.16 12.44
N ILE A 75 -4.88 -1.51 12.24
CA ILE A 75 -4.47 -0.32 13.01
C ILE A 75 -5.28 0.92 12.61
N THR A 76 -5.49 1.12 11.31
CA THR A 76 -6.05 2.38 10.76
C THR A 76 -7.54 2.31 10.46
N GLY A 77 -8.04 1.13 10.11
CA GLY A 77 -9.36 0.94 9.50
C GLY A 77 -9.46 1.52 8.08
N LEU A 78 -8.34 1.81 7.41
CA LEU A 78 -8.28 2.38 6.07
C LEU A 78 -7.86 1.34 5.02
N PRO A 79 -8.15 1.56 3.72
CA PRO A 79 -7.66 0.71 2.63
C PRO A 79 -6.14 0.84 2.47
N GLN A 80 -5.53 -0.23 1.97
CA GLN A 80 -4.08 -0.33 1.81
C GLN A 80 -3.71 -0.37 0.33
N LEU A 81 -2.60 0.28 -0.01
CA LEU A 81 -2.06 0.27 -1.37
C LEU A 81 -0.92 -0.75 -1.46
N PHE A 82 -1.17 -1.81 -2.22
CA PHE A 82 -0.12 -2.69 -2.72
C PHE A 82 0.65 -1.95 -3.83
N ALA A 83 1.99 -1.98 -3.82
CA ALA A 83 2.78 -1.40 -4.90
C ALA A 83 4.11 -2.12 -5.13
N ASP A 84 4.59 -2.14 -6.37
CA ASP A 84 6.02 -2.31 -6.63
C ASP A 84 6.79 -1.03 -6.30
N ILE A 85 7.96 -1.22 -5.73
CA ILE A 85 9.02 -0.24 -5.55
C ILE A 85 9.77 -0.14 -6.88
N ARG A 86 9.13 0.46 -7.88
CA ARG A 86 9.53 0.27 -9.27
C ARG A 86 10.79 1.01 -9.65
N THR A 87 10.91 2.30 -9.32
CA THR A 87 12.06 3.11 -9.75
C THR A 87 12.39 4.23 -8.79
N ASN A 88 13.69 4.39 -8.50
CA ASN A 88 14.25 5.57 -7.85
C ASN A 88 14.53 6.67 -8.88
N TRP A 89 13.91 7.83 -8.70
CA TRP A 89 14.14 9.03 -9.52
C TRP A 89 14.82 10.12 -8.69
N THR A 90 16.07 10.41 -9.01
CA THR A 90 16.81 11.53 -8.43
C THR A 90 16.49 12.84 -9.19
N PRO A 91 16.68 14.03 -8.59
CA PRO A 91 16.54 15.29 -9.32
C PRO A 91 17.40 15.35 -10.58
N ALA A 92 18.62 14.81 -10.52
CA ALA A 92 19.53 14.76 -11.66
C ALA A 92 19.01 13.84 -12.78
N SER A 93 18.48 12.66 -12.46
CA SER A 93 17.93 11.75 -13.47
C SER A 93 16.66 12.31 -14.11
N VAL A 94 15.78 12.95 -13.33
CA VAL A 94 14.60 13.66 -13.87
C VAL A 94 15.02 14.80 -14.79
N LYS A 95 15.99 15.62 -14.39
CA LYS A 95 16.50 16.73 -15.20
C LYS A 95 17.09 16.24 -16.52
N LYS A 96 17.84 15.13 -16.48
CA LYS A 96 18.42 14.50 -17.66
C LYS A 96 17.34 13.97 -18.62
N ALA A 97 16.31 13.33 -18.10
CA ALA A 97 15.27 12.68 -18.89
C ALA A 97 14.24 13.67 -19.47
N THR A 98 13.89 14.72 -18.71
CA THR A 98 12.75 15.60 -19.02
C THR A 98 13.13 17.06 -19.25
N GLY A 99 14.37 17.45 -18.94
CA GLY A 99 14.79 18.84 -18.92
C GLY A 99 14.20 19.68 -17.78
N LYS A 100 13.36 19.12 -16.89
CA LYS A 100 12.73 19.84 -15.76
C LYS A 100 13.52 19.65 -14.47
N ASP A 101 13.58 20.72 -13.67
CA ASP A 101 14.20 20.68 -12.34
C ASP A 101 13.12 20.44 -11.28
N VAL A 102 13.25 19.34 -10.53
CA VAL A 102 12.35 18.95 -9.44
C VAL A 102 13.05 19.00 -8.08
N SER A 103 14.27 19.54 -8.00
CA SER A 103 15.06 19.58 -6.76
C SER A 103 14.37 20.30 -5.59
N LYS A 104 13.48 21.26 -5.86
CA LYS A 104 12.66 21.89 -4.82
C LYS A 104 11.52 21.02 -4.31
N LEU A 105 10.99 20.14 -5.16
CA LEU A 105 9.85 19.26 -4.84
C LEU A 105 10.32 17.99 -4.12
N ALA A 106 11.39 17.38 -4.64
CA ALA A 106 11.95 16.13 -4.12
C ALA A 106 13.48 16.23 -4.07
N PRO A 107 14.06 17.03 -3.15
CA PRO A 107 15.50 17.31 -3.11
C PRO A 107 16.36 16.05 -2.96
N GLN A 108 15.83 15.01 -2.31
CA GLN A 108 16.52 13.74 -2.11
C GLN A 108 15.98 12.61 -3.02
N GLY A 109 15.29 12.99 -4.10
CA GLY A 109 14.61 12.07 -5.02
C GLY A 109 13.30 11.52 -4.47
N PHE A 110 12.63 10.74 -5.31
CA PHE A 110 11.37 10.05 -4.99
C PHE A 110 11.37 8.63 -5.55
N ILE A 111 10.50 7.79 -4.99
CA ILE A 111 10.19 6.47 -5.50
C ILE A 111 8.93 6.58 -6.36
N ASP A 112 9.01 6.01 -7.55
CA ASP A 112 7.86 5.68 -8.37
C ASP A 112 7.29 4.34 -7.90
N LYS A 113 6.19 4.40 -7.14
CA LYS A 113 5.46 3.23 -6.65
C LYS A 113 4.34 2.92 -7.63
N ARG A 114 4.37 1.72 -8.22
CA ARG A 114 3.38 1.26 -9.22
C ARG A 114 3.18 -0.24 -9.08
N ASN A 115 2.02 -0.69 -8.65
CA ASN A 115 1.70 -2.11 -8.78
C ASN A 115 1.52 -2.48 -10.25
N SER A 116 1.66 -3.76 -10.58
CA SER A 116 1.45 -4.34 -11.91
C SER A 116 -0.01 -4.39 -12.36
N GLY A 117 -0.75 -3.28 -12.21
CA GLY A 117 -2.10 -3.10 -12.73
C GLY A 117 -3.16 -2.73 -11.69
N ALA A 118 -3.08 -3.27 -10.47
CA ALA A 118 -4.12 -3.09 -9.46
C ALA A 118 -3.73 -2.10 -8.36
N GLY A 119 -4.61 -1.16 -8.01
CA GLY A 119 -4.44 -0.31 -6.83
C GLY A 119 -5.79 0.02 -6.21
N ALA A 120 -5.87 0.07 -4.88
CA ALA A 120 -7.10 0.49 -4.20
C ALA A 120 -7.50 1.90 -4.67
N LEU A 121 -8.74 2.06 -5.13
CA LEU A 121 -9.22 3.28 -5.80
C LEU A 121 -9.25 4.49 -4.87
N ASP A 122 -9.30 4.27 -3.57
CA ASP A 122 -9.16 5.31 -2.56
C ASP A 122 -7.92 6.18 -2.79
N TYR A 123 -6.80 5.59 -3.25
CA TYR A 123 -5.53 6.27 -3.53
C TYR A 123 -5.53 7.14 -4.78
N ALA A 124 -6.61 7.13 -5.57
CA ALA A 124 -6.82 8.12 -6.63
C ALA A 124 -7.13 9.52 -6.07
N VAL A 125 -7.41 9.65 -4.76
CA VAL A 125 -7.76 10.93 -4.10
C VAL A 125 -7.05 11.12 -2.77
N ASN A 126 -7.00 12.35 -2.27
CA ASN A 126 -6.62 12.62 -0.88
C ASN A 126 -7.85 12.45 0.03
N ILE A 127 -7.97 11.30 0.69
CA ILE A 127 -9.13 10.95 1.52
C ILE A 127 -9.36 11.92 2.69
N ALA A 128 -8.32 12.62 3.17
CA ALA A 128 -8.45 13.62 4.23
C ALA A 128 -9.28 14.85 3.78
N SER A 129 -9.44 15.04 2.46
CA SER A 129 -10.32 16.08 1.89
C SER A 129 -11.80 15.69 1.82
N MET A 130 -12.14 14.45 2.17
CA MET A 130 -13.53 13.99 2.24
C MET A 130 -14.26 14.54 3.45
N VAL A 131 -13.52 14.87 4.51
CA VAL A 131 -14.07 15.33 5.79
C VAL A 131 -13.47 16.67 6.20
N ARG A 132 -14.29 17.57 6.75
CA ARG A 132 -13.83 18.87 7.25
C ARG A 132 -12.80 18.66 8.36
N GLY A 133 -11.62 19.23 8.21
CA GLY A 133 -10.53 19.09 9.18
C GLY A 133 -9.78 17.76 9.10
N GLY A 134 -10.05 16.91 8.10
CA GLY A 134 -9.45 15.57 7.99
C GLY A 134 -7.93 15.56 7.98
N ARG A 135 -7.27 16.63 7.51
CA ARG A 135 -5.79 16.76 7.55
C ARG A 135 -5.21 16.81 8.97
N LYS A 136 -6.03 17.10 9.99
CA LYS A 136 -5.63 17.15 11.40
C LYS A 136 -6.03 15.90 12.18
N MET A 137 -6.71 14.97 11.53
CA MET A 137 -7.16 13.72 12.14
C MET A 137 -6.05 12.68 12.05
N THR A 138 -5.94 11.86 13.08
CA THR A 138 -5.23 10.58 12.97
C THR A 138 -5.90 9.67 11.93
N PRO A 139 -5.20 8.67 11.38
CA PRO A 139 -5.79 7.70 10.45
C PRO A 139 -7.06 7.03 10.98
N GLN A 140 -7.09 6.70 12.28
CA GLN A 140 -8.22 6.06 12.95
C GLN A 140 -9.43 7.00 13.04
N GLU A 141 -9.21 8.25 13.43
CA GLU A 141 -10.25 9.28 13.46
C GLU A 141 -10.79 9.55 12.06
N LEU A 142 -9.92 9.60 11.05
CA LEU A 142 -10.32 9.80 9.66
C LEU A 142 -11.17 8.62 9.14
N SER A 143 -10.74 7.38 9.41
CA SER A 143 -11.53 6.17 9.09
C SER A 143 -12.91 6.22 9.74
N ALA A 144 -12.98 6.52 11.04
CA ALA A 144 -14.24 6.62 11.76
C ALA A 144 -15.12 7.77 11.23
N ALA A 145 -14.54 8.91 10.89
CA ALA A 145 -15.27 10.07 10.39
C ALA A 145 -15.86 9.83 9.00
N ILE A 146 -15.17 9.09 8.13
CA ILE A 146 -15.71 8.66 6.83
C ILE A 146 -16.78 7.59 7.04
N ARG A 147 -16.50 6.56 7.84
CA ARG A 147 -17.41 5.43 8.10
C ARG A 147 -18.76 5.87 8.69
N ASN A 148 -18.77 6.91 9.52
CA ASN A 148 -19.98 7.40 10.16
C ASN A 148 -20.68 8.54 9.39
N ASN A 149 -20.27 8.81 8.14
CA ASN A 149 -20.79 9.93 7.37
C ASN A 149 -21.08 9.54 5.92
N ALA A 150 -22.36 9.29 5.61
CA ALA A 150 -22.83 8.92 4.28
C ALA A 150 -22.48 9.94 3.18
N ALA A 151 -22.43 11.24 3.51
CA ALA A 151 -22.05 12.27 2.55
C ALA A 151 -20.55 12.20 2.22
N ALA A 152 -19.70 11.94 3.22
CA ALA A 152 -18.26 11.72 3.02
C ALA A 152 -18.00 10.44 2.21
N GLN A 153 -18.73 9.35 2.50
CA GLN A 153 -18.67 8.10 1.72
C GLN A 153 -19.04 8.34 0.26
N LYS A 154 -20.18 8.98 -0.01
CA LYS A 154 -20.63 9.28 -1.37
C LYS A 154 -19.59 10.13 -2.12
N LYS A 155 -19.06 11.17 -1.47
CA LYS A 155 -18.02 12.02 -2.04
C LYS A 155 -16.75 11.24 -2.36
N LEU A 156 -16.31 10.35 -1.47
CA LEU A 156 -15.15 9.48 -1.68
C LEU A 156 -15.34 8.59 -2.91
N MET A 157 -16.44 7.84 -2.96
CA MET A 157 -16.77 6.94 -4.08
C MET A 157 -16.79 7.69 -5.41
N GLU A 158 -17.53 8.81 -5.49
CA GLU A 158 -17.66 9.60 -6.71
C GLU A 158 -16.32 10.19 -7.17
N SER A 159 -15.50 10.68 -6.22
CA SER A 159 -14.21 11.30 -6.54
C SER A 159 -13.18 10.26 -6.99
N ALA A 160 -13.11 9.12 -6.30
CA ALA A 160 -12.21 8.02 -6.64
C ALA A 160 -12.55 7.38 -7.98
N MET A 161 -13.85 7.13 -8.26
CA MET A 161 -14.30 6.63 -9.57
C MET A 161 -13.99 7.62 -10.69
N LYS A 162 -14.16 8.93 -10.46
CA LYS A 162 -13.85 9.96 -11.45
C LYS A 162 -12.34 10.09 -11.74
N ALA A 163 -11.51 9.85 -10.73
CA ALA A 163 -10.06 9.96 -10.83
C ALA A 163 -9.38 8.68 -11.36
N THR A 164 -10.13 7.59 -11.49
CA THR A 164 -9.61 6.30 -11.98
C THR A 164 -10.09 6.03 -13.40
N THR A 165 -9.18 5.54 -14.25
CA THR A 165 -9.52 4.98 -15.57
C THR A 165 -9.07 3.53 -15.61
N TYR A 166 -9.98 2.62 -15.98
CA TYR A 166 -9.60 1.24 -16.26
C TYR A 166 -9.02 1.14 -17.67
N MET A 167 -7.73 0.80 -17.77
CA MET A 167 -6.97 0.74 -19.02
C MET A 167 -6.70 -0.71 -19.41
N ALA A 168 -6.68 -1.01 -20.71
CA ALA A 168 -6.37 -2.36 -21.19
C ALA A 168 -5.00 -2.81 -20.69
N ALA A 169 -4.94 -4.04 -20.18
CA ALA A 169 -3.70 -4.64 -19.71
C ALA A 169 -2.67 -4.75 -20.86
N ALA A 170 -1.39 -4.66 -20.52
CA ALA A 170 -0.32 -4.91 -21.46
C ALA A 170 -0.29 -6.40 -21.84
N LEU A 171 -0.81 -6.74 -23.03
CA LEU A 171 -1.00 -8.12 -23.48
C LEU A 171 0.33 -8.91 -23.66
N GLU A 172 1.47 -8.22 -23.71
CA GLU A 172 2.79 -8.84 -23.67
C GLU A 172 3.08 -9.51 -22.32
N TYR A 173 2.52 -8.97 -21.23
CA TYR A 173 2.61 -9.51 -19.87
C TYR A 173 1.37 -10.33 -19.48
N PHE A 174 0.19 -9.91 -19.94
CA PHE A 174 -1.10 -10.52 -19.61
C PHE A 174 -1.85 -10.97 -20.87
N PRO A 175 -1.46 -12.10 -21.51
CA PRO A 175 -2.08 -12.57 -22.75
C PRO A 175 -3.60 -12.86 -22.64
N GLY A 176 -4.07 -13.20 -21.44
CA GLY A 176 -5.48 -13.42 -21.14
C GLY A 176 -6.34 -12.15 -21.03
N ASP A 177 -5.76 -10.98 -21.31
CA ASP A 177 -6.38 -9.65 -21.20
C ASP A 177 -6.62 -9.20 -19.73
N GLY A 178 -7.23 -8.04 -19.54
CA GLY A 178 -7.46 -7.45 -18.23
C GLY A 178 -7.65 -5.94 -18.28
N LEU A 179 -8.03 -5.35 -17.16
CA LEU A 179 -8.16 -3.91 -17.03
C LEU A 179 -7.44 -3.39 -15.79
N SER A 180 -6.34 -2.69 -15.98
CA SER A 180 -5.54 -2.06 -14.94
C SER A 180 -6.21 -0.78 -14.43
N SER A 181 -6.21 -0.56 -13.12
CA SER A 181 -6.84 0.59 -12.46
C SER A 181 -5.91 1.81 -12.45
N HIS A 182 -5.81 2.51 -13.56
CA HIS A 182 -4.93 3.68 -13.68
C HIS A 182 -5.46 4.89 -12.92
N TYR A 183 -4.60 5.51 -12.12
CA TYR A 183 -4.76 6.84 -11.51
C TYR A 183 -3.39 7.38 -11.13
N ARG A 184 -3.31 8.66 -10.76
CA ARG A 184 -2.11 9.25 -10.15
C ARG A 184 -2.47 9.80 -8.77
N THR A 185 -1.86 9.26 -7.72
CA THR A 185 -2.14 9.67 -6.35
C THR A 185 -1.76 11.14 -6.14
N PRO A 186 -2.63 11.97 -5.53
CA PRO A 186 -2.33 13.37 -5.29
C PRO A 186 -1.11 13.57 -4.40
N GLY A 187 -0.38 14.67 -4.58
CA GLY A 187 0.70 15.07 -3.67
C GLY A 187 0.20 15.55 -2.30
N GLY A 188 1.09 15.57 -1.33
CA GLY A 188 0.80 16.03 0.04
C GLY A 188 -0.07 15.07 0.83
N VAL A 189 -0.01 13.76 0.52
CA VAL A 189 -0.65 12.70 1.31
C VAL A 189 0.44 12.06 2.18
N PRO A 190 0.39 12.23 3.52
CA PRO A 190 1.26 11.49 4.42
C PRO A 190 1.03 9.99 4.22
N MET A 191 2.10 9.23 4.03
CA MET A 191 2.00 7.82 3.69
C MET A 191 3.15 7.02 4.32
N THR A 192 2.81 5.91 4.96
CA THR A 192 3.76 4.97 5.56
C THR A 192 3.91 3.76 4.66
N ALA A 193 5.12 3.51 4.15
CA ALA A 193 5.47 2.30 3.43
C ALA A 193 5.96 1.25 4.43
N TYR A 194 5.56 0.00 4.25
CA TYR A 194 5.94 -1.10 5.14
C TYR A 194 6.07 -2.43 4.42
N ARG A 195 6.84 -3.34 5.02
CA ARG A 195 7.07 -4.65 4.45
C ARG A 195 7.42 -5.69 5.51
N TYR A 196 6.74 -6.83 5.49
CA TYR A 196 7.24 -8.02 6.18
C TYR A 196 8.25 -8.76 5.30
N ASN A 197 9.34 -9.24 5.90
CA ASN A 197 10.43 -9.93 5.23
C ASN A 197 10.77 -11.22 5.98
N VAL A 198 11.45 -12.16 5.31
CA VAL A 198 11.99 -13.35 5.96
C VAL A 198 13.48 -13.44 5.64
N ILE A 199 14.32 -13.39 6.66
CA ILE A 199 15.78 -13.52 6.56
C ILE A 199 16.18 -14.80 7.29
N GLY A 200 16.62 -15.82 6.53
CA GLY A 200 16.74 -17.17 7.06
C GLY A 200 15.39 -17.66 7.57
N ASP A 201 15.30 -17.98 8.86
CA ASP A 201 14.06 -18.39 9.52
C ASP A 201 13.37 -17.25 10.30
N THR A 202 13.90 -16.02 10.23
CA THR A 202 13.41 -14.89 11.03
C THR A 202 12.49 -14.00 10.20
N LEU A 203 11.22 -13.92 10.60
CA LEU A 203 10.30 -12.90 10.12
C LEU A 203 10.75 -11.53 10.66
N THR A 204 10.85 -10.54 9.79
CA THR A 204 11.31 -9.17 10.07
C THR A 204 10.31 -8.17 9.49
N PHE A 205 10.35 -6.92 9.94
CA PHE A 205 9.45 -5.88 9.46
C PHE A 205 10.18 -4.56 9.21
N SER A 206 10.03 -4.02 8.00
CA SER A 206 10.51 -2.69 7.61
C SER A 206 9.35 -1.70 7.61
N VAL A 207 9.58 -0.47 8.08
CA VAL A 207 8.57 0.59 8.07
C VAL A 207 9.18 1.97 7.90
N VAL A 208 8.79 2.69 6.84
CA VAL A 208 9.35 3.99 6.50
C VAL A 208 8.22 4.98 6.23
N GLU A 209 8.21 6.05 7.00
CA GLU A 209 7.30 7.17 6.85
C GLU A 209 7.73 8.13 5.75
N GLY A 210 6.77 8.74 5.07
CA GLY A 210 7.02 9.72 4.02
C GLY A 210 5.76 10.46 3.59
N GLU A 211 5.80 11.01 2.39
CA GLU A 211 4.68 11.76 1.82
C GLU A 211 4.66 11.59 0.29
N THR A 212 3.48 11.61 -0.31
CA THR A 212 3.36 11.65 -1.77
C THR A 212 3.71 13.04 -2.31
N VAL A 213 4.24 13.11 -3.52
CA VAL A 213 4.60 14.36 -4.20
C VAL A 213 3.87 14.50 -5.53
N GLU A 214 3.35 15.70 -5.79
CA GLU A 214 2.77 16.03 -7.10
C GLU A 214 3.88 16.52 -8.02
N LEU A 215 4.15 15.75 -9.08
CA LEU A 215 5.12 16.11 -10.10
C LEU A 215 4.47 16.98 -11.19
N PRO A 216 5.24 17.84 -11.88
CA PRO A 216 4.75 18.50 -13.09
C PRO A 216 4.24 17.46 -14.09
N VAL A 217 3.09 17.71 -14.71
CA VAL A 217 2.43 16.77 -15.64
C VAL A 217 3.40 16.21 -16.69
N SER A 218 4.21 17.06 -17.33
CA SER A 218 5.19 16.61 -18.33
C SER A 218 6.26 15.66 -17.78
N VAL A 219 6.59 15.74 -16.49
CA VAL A 219 7.54 14.83 -15.85
C VAL A 219 6.85 13.51 -15.54
N ALA A 220 5.67 13.57 -14.95
CA ALA A 220 4.91 12.41 -14.55
C ALA A 220 4.50 11.56 -15.76
N ASP A 221 4.02 12.19 -16.82
CA ASP A 221 3.64 11.52 -18.08
C ASP A 221 4.85 10.87 -18.75
N HIS A 222 6.02 11.53 -18.76
CA HIS A 222 7.25 10.93 -19.25
C HIS A 222 7.63 9.67 -18.46
N ILE A 223 7.53 9.70 -17.12
CA ILE A 223 7.80 8.53 -16.28
C ILE A 223 6.81 7.40 -16.60
N GLY A 224 5.52 7.73 -16.78
CA GLY A 224 4.50 6.77 -17.20
C GLY A 224 4.83 6.11 -18.53
N ASP A 225 5.19 6.89 -19.55
CA ASP A 225 5.52 6.40 -20.89
C ASP A 225 6.71 5.44 -20.92
N VAL A 226 7.72 5.66 -20.07
CA VAL A 226 8.94 4.82 -20.03
C VAL A 226 8.88 3.69 -19.00
N THR A 227 7.81 3.60 -18.20
CA THR A 227 7.65 2.59 -17.13
C THR A 227 6.49 1.66 -17.41
N ASP A 228 5.27 2.16 -17.24
CA ASP A 228 3.98 1.59 -17.67
C ASP A 228 2.91 2.66 -17.42
N LYS A 229 2.22 3.09 -18.48
CA LYS A 229 1.21 4.17 -18.44
C LYS A 229 -0.19 3.69 -18.10
N THR A 230 -0.39 2.38 -17.97
CA THR A 230 -1.70 1.75 -17.70
C THR A 230 -1.89 1.43 -16.22
N TRP A 231 -0.81 1.49 -15.43
CA TRP A 231 -0.80 1.11 -14.02
C TRP A 231 -1.04 2.31 -13.08
N PRO A 232 -1.52 2.09 -11.84
CA PRO A 232 -1.67 3.15 -10.84
C PRO A 232 -0.31 3.73 -10.43
N GLU A 233 -0.25 5.04 -10.27
CA GLU A 233 0.98 5.79 -10.02
C GLU A 233 0.96 6.49 -8.66
N SER A 234 2.01 6.29 -7.87
CA SER A 234 2.26 7.00 -6.62
C SER A 234 3.71 7.45 -6.55
N TYR A 235 3.96 8.75 -6.61
CA TYR A 235 5.30 9.30 -6.40
C TYR A 235 5.46 9.64 -4.92
N TRP A 236 6.44 9.02 -4.26
CA TRP A 236 6.58 9.10 -2.80
C TRP A 236 8.00 9.44 -2.38
N VAL A 237 8.12 10.34 -1.41
CA VAL A 237 9.39 10.75 -0.81
C VAL A 237 9.50 10.19 0.60
N PRO A 238 10.55 9.42 0.93
CA PRO A 238 10.79 8.99 2.31
C PRO A 238 11.23 10.17 3.18
N ARG A 239 10.82 10.21 4.45
CA ARG A 239 11.24 11.23 5.41
C ARG A 239 12.65 10.94 5.92
N GLY A 240 13.49 11.97 5.99
CA GLY A 240 14.78 11.90 6.67
C GLY A 240 15.82 11.00 6.00
N MET A 241 15.55 10.53 4.78
CA MET A 241 16.47 9.73 3.97
C MET A 241 16.18 9.95 2.49
N SER A 242 17.15 9.60 1.63
CA SER A 242 16.97 9.68 0.19
C SER A 242 16.16 8.50 -0.36
N SER A 243 15.55 8.70 -1.52
CA SER A 243 14.86 7.62 -2.25
C SER A 243 15.83 6.49 -2.63
N PHE A 244 17.10 6.82 -2.92
CA PHE A 244 18.12 5.81 -3.18
C PHE A 244 18.42 4.96 -1.93
N GLU A 245 18.62 5.60 -0.77
CA GLU A 245 18.84 4.87 0.49
C GLU A 245 17.66 3.96 0.83
N TYR A 246 16.43 4.44 0.65
CA TYR A 246 15.23 3.62 0.81
C TYR A 246 15.26 2.38 -0.09
N MET A 247 15.37 2.59 -1.40
CA MET A 247 15.30 1.51 -2.40
C MET A 247 16.45 0.50 -2.23
N SER A 248 17.62 0.96 -1.77
CA SER A 248 18.78 0.10 -1.54
C SER A 248 18.67 -0.82 -0.32
N LYS A 249 17.75 -0.54 0.62
CA LYS A 249 17.67 -1.21 1.92
C LYS A 249 16.38 -2.01 2.14
N ILE A 250 15.26 -1.60 1.54
CA ILE A 250 13.93 -2.15 1.84
C ILE A 250 13.80 -3.67 1.58
N GLY A 251 14.59 -4.22 0.66
CA GLY A 251 14.74 -5.66 0.44
C GLY A 251 14.03 -6.19 -0.80
N PRO A 252 12.70 -6.41 -0.79
CA PRO A 252 11.94 -6.99 -1.90
C PRO A 252 11.40 -5.93 -2.87
N ASN A 253 10.81 -6.38 -3.97
CA ASN A 253 10.22 -5.52 -4.99
C ASN A 253 8.87 -4.91 -4.57
N HIS A 254 8.14 -5.50 -3.62
CA HIS A 254 6.84 -5.00 -3.15
C HIS A 254 6.91 -4.34 -1.79
N ASP A 255 6.05 -3.34 -1.59
CA ASP A 255 5.63 -2.88 -0.28
C ASP A 255 4.11 -2.67 -0.20
N GLY A 256 3.61 -2.59 1.04
CA GLY A 256 2.29 -2.07 1.34
C GLY A 256 2.42 -0.63 1.81
N ASN A 257 1.41 0.17 1.53
CA ASN A 257 1.38 1.58 1.89
C ASN A 257 0.05 1.93 2.57
N SER A 258 0.13 2.68 3.67
CA SER A 258 -1.02 3.19 4.41
C SER A 258 -1.06 4.70 4.39
N TYR A 259 -2.27 5.26 4.39
CA TYR A 259 -2.51 6.65 4.74
C TYR A 259 -2.02 6.98 6.15
N GLY A 260 -1.38 8.14 6.28
CA GLY A 260 -0.86 8.64 7.55
C GLY A 260 0.55 8.15 7.87
N LEU A 261 1.00 8.59 9.04
CA LEU A 261 2.32 8.31 9.61
C LEU A 261 2.10 7.39 10.80
N ILE A 262 2.12 6.09 10.52
CA ILE A 262 1.73 5.02 11.47
C ILE A 262 2.93 4.16 11.87
N GLY A 263 4.15 4.67 11.70
CA GLY A 263 5.37 3.92 11.95
C GLY A 263 5.47 3.49 13.41
N ALA A 264 5.20 4.40 14.35
CA ALA A 264 5.21 4.11 15.78
C ALA A 264 4.17 3.05 16.19
N ASP A 265 2.96 3.12 15.61
CA ASP A 265 1.90 2.13 15.83
C ASP A 265 2.32 0.74 15.36
N LEU A 266 2.91 0.65 14.16
CA LEU A 266 3.39 -0.61 13.59
C LEU A 266 4.60 -1.18 14.35
N ILE A 267 5.51 -0.34 14.84
CA ILE A 267 6.62 -0.78 15.71
C ILE A 267 6.07 -1.37 17.01
N THR A 268 5.10 -0.69 17.63
CA THR A 268 4.43 -1.17 18.84
C THR A 268 3.73 -2.50 18.57
N PHE A 269 2.94 -2.60 17.51
CA PHE A 269 2.24 -3.81 17.09
C PHE A 269 3.20 -4.99 16.88
N ASN A 270 4.29 -4.79 16.15
CA ASN A 270 5.29 -5.83 15.91
C ASN A 270 6.03 -6.26 17.19
N SER A 271 6.26 -5.35 18.14
CA SER A 271 6.82 -5.73 19.45
C SER A 271 5.88 -6.66 20.23
N MET A 272 4.56 -6.47 20.11
CA MET A 272 3.57 -7.39 20.69
C MET A 272 3.60 -8.75 20.00
N LEU A 273 4.00 -8.83 18.74
CA LEU A 273 4.13 -10.08 17.99
C LEU A 273 5.54 -10.69 18.06
N ARG A 274 6.50 -9.99 18.68
CA ARG A 274 7.93 -10.36 18.76
C ARG A 274 8.57 -10.50 17.37
N ILE A 275 8.23 -9.58 16.49
CA ILE A 275 8.80 -9.45 15.15
C ILE A 275 9.77 -8.27 15.17
N PRO A 276 11.08 -8.49 14.94
CA PRO A 276 12.06 -7.42 14.95
C PRO A 276 11.90 -6.48 13.76
N ILE A 277 12.15 -5.19 14.02
CA ILE A 277 12.17 -4.13 13.03
C ILE A 277 13.56 -4.04 12.41
N ASP A 278 13.68 -4.31 11.11
CA ASP A 278 14.96 -4.33 10.39
C ASP A 278 15.34 -2.97 9.78
N MET A 279 14.35 -2.10 9.57
CA MET A 279 14.52 -0.77 8.98
C MET A 279 13.38 0.15 9.41
N HIS A 280 13.70 1.33 9.97
CA HIS A 280 12.73 2.41 10.16
C HIS A 280 13.35 3.81 10.18
N ASN A 281 12.50 4.83 9.98
CA ASN A 281 12.85 6.25 10.15
C ASN A 281 12.01 6.96 11.24
N VAL A 282 11.27 6.19 12.06
CA VAL A 282 10.47 6.71 13.19
C VAL A 282 11.39 7.31 14.25
N PRO A 283 11.08 8.52 14.80
CA PRO A 283 11.84 9.13 15.89
C PRO A 283 11.94 8.23 17.13
N ALA A 284 13.08 8.27 17.81
CA ALA A 284 13.31 7.42 18.99
C ALA A 284 12.29 7.66 20.11
N ASP A 285 11.86 8.91 20.30
CA ASP A 285 10.92 9.31 21.36
C ASP A 285 9.49 8.80 21.11
N ASP A 286 9.16 8.39 19.88
CA ASP A 286 7.86 7.83 19.51
C ASP A 286 7.84 6.29 19.61
N ILE A 287 8.99 5.64 19.82
CA ILE A 287 9.09 4.18 19.90
C ILE A 287 8.53 3.71 21.25
N PHE A 288 7.41 2.99 21.18
CA PHE A 288 6.77 2.40 22.36
C PHE A 288 6.79 0.87 22.29
N ARG A 289 7.42 0.23 23.28
CA ARG A 289 7.57 -1.23 23.36
C ARG A 289 7.42 -1.71 24.81
N PRO A 290 7.19 -3.01 25.06
CA PRO A 290 7.23 -3.57 26.41
C PRO A 290 8.57 -3.31 27.10
N THR A 291 8.56 -3.00 28.40
CA THR A 291 9.76 -2.68 29.20
C THR A 291 10.83 -3.79 29.23
N TYR A 292 10.50 -5.00 28.79
CA TYR A 292 11.47 -6.08 28.58
C TYR A 292 12.55 -5.71 27.53
N TRP A 293 12.22 -4.89 26.53
CA TRP A 293 13.18 -4.39 25.54
C TRP A 293 14.29 -3.57 26.21
N ASP A 294 13.96 -2.71 27.17
CA ASP A 294 14.94 -1.93 27.93
C ASP A 294 15.87 -2.85 28.73
N ARG A 295 15.34 -3.95 29.28
CA ARG A 295 16.14 -4.97 29.99
C ARG A 295 17.03 -5.77 29.05
N CYS A 296 16.73 -5.79 27.76
CA CYS A 296 17.60 -6.32 26.71
C CYS A 296 18.54 -5.24 26.13
N GLY A 297 18.68 -4.09 26.79
CA GLY A 297 19.54 -2.99 26.36
C GLY A 297 19.00 -2.23 25.14
N GLY A 298 17.68 -2.24 24.93
CA GLY A 298 17.03 -1.65 23.76
C GLY A 298 17.21 -2.45 22.47
N ASN A 299 17.87 -3.62 22.53
CA ASN A 299 18.13 -4.45 21.35
C ASN A 299 16.88 -5.25 20.96
N ASP A 300 16.26 -4.84 19.86
CA ASP A 300 15.02 -5.43 19.33
C ASP A 300 15.17 -6.90 18.94
N TYR A 301 16.20 -7.23 18.17
CA TYR A 301 16.50 -8.60 17.76
C TYR A 301 16.77 -9.52 18.96
N LEU A 302 17.47 -9.03 19.99
CA LEU A 302 17.73 -9.81 21.19
C LEU A 302 16.45 -10.08 21.98
N ALA A 303 15.58 -9.08 22.13
CA ALA A 303 14.32 -9.26 22.83
C ALA A 303 13.38 -10.22 22.09
N CYS A 304 13.22 -10.03 20.77
CA CYS A 304 12.42 -10.92 19.92
C CYS A 304 12.92 -12.37 19.95
N SER A 305 14.23 -12.58 19.79
CA SER A 305 14.82 -13.94 19.77
C SER A 305 14.68 -14.67 21.11
N ARG A 306 14.78 -13.97 22.25
CA ARG A 306 14.60 -14.58 23.58
C ARG A 306 13.16 -14.99 23.87
N LEU A 307 12.19 -14.20 23.42
CA LEU A 307 10.77 -14.46 23.65
C LEU A 307 10.21 -15.48 22.64
N GLY A 308 10.67 -15.41 21.39
CA GLY A 308 10.12 -16.19 20.29
C GLY A 308 8.68 -15.78 19.90
N PRO A 309 8.05 -16.52 18.98
CA PRO A 309 6.70 -16.22 18.51
C PRO A 309 5.66 -16.39 19.63
N LEU A 310 4.57 -15.62 19.54
CA LEU A 310 3.48 -15.62 20.53
C LEU A 310 2.80 -17.00 20.68
N TYR A 311 2.64 -17.70 19.56
CA TYR A 311 1.98 -19.00 19.47
C TYR A 311 2.97 -20.01 18.87
N ARG A 312 2.91 -21.26 19.33
CA ARG A 312 3.74 -22.38 18.88
C ARG A 312 2.88 -23.62 18.73
#